data_AF-A0A8S3ZVV6-F1
#
_entry.id   AF-A0A8S3ZVV6-F1
#
_cell.length_a   1.000
_cell.length_b   1.000
_cell.length_c   1.000
_cell.angle_alpha   90.00
_cell.angle_beta   90.00
_cell.angle_gamma   90.00
#
_symmetry.space_group_name_H-M   'P 1'
#
loop_
_entity.id
_entity.type
_entity.pdbx_description
1 polymer ?
#
loop_
_entity_poly.entity_id
_entity_poly.type
_entity_poly.pdbx_seq_one_letter_code
_entity_poly.pdbx_strand_id
1 'polypeptide(L)'
;MATSSSLLVRKDVFDLTPEEVLSLQKTLREVNRDTSPKGYAAIAAYHGYPAQCKHGDKDIACCVHGEPEFPQWHRLYVVQLEQALKEKGLSIGIPYWEWTRPLTQLPDLVSQRVFIEQDGGKARNNIWYQGQIQTPEGVKTTARAVDPRLFQQVEAGQNTDLFEQVLNALEYPNYCQFEVQYEVAHNTIHFLVGGRHTYSMSHLEYTSYDPIFFLHHSNVDKIYAIYETIQRSRGYTP
;
A
#
# COMPACT_ATOMS: atom_id res chain seq x y z
N MET A 1 -25.25 -22.34 0.66
CA MET A 1 -25.47 -21.33 1.71
C MET A 1 -24.49 -20.20 1.44
N ALA A 2 -24.95 -19.05 0.96
CA ALA A 2 -24.09 -17.88 0.85
C ALA A 2 -23.78 -17.43 2.27
N THR A 3 -22.55 -17.63 2.72
CA THR A 3 -22.07 -17.01 3.95
C THR A 3 -22.23 -15.51 3.78
N SER A 4 -22.96 -14.87 4.70
CA SER A 4 -22.93 -13.41 4.85
C SER A 4 -21.45 -13.03 4.98
N SER A 5 -20.87 -12.52 3.89
CA SER A 5 -19.50 -12.02 3.91
C SER A 5 -19.52 -10.81 4.82
N SER A 6 -19.03 -10.95 6.05
CA SER A 6 -18.74 -9.80 6.88
C SER A 6 -17.87 -8.85 6.08
N LEU A 7 -18.33 -7.60 5.98
CA LEU A 7 -17.58 -6.52 5.35
C LEU A 7 -16.27 -6.36 6.13
N LEU A 8 -15.14 -6.39 5.42
CA LEU A 8 -13.85 -6.10 6.04
C LEU A 8 -13.72 -4.58 6.24
N VAL A 9 -13.25 -4.17 7.41
CA VAL A 9 -13.01 -2.75 7.73
C VAL A 9 -11.51 -2.51 7.73
N ARG A 10 -11.06 -1.56 6.91
CA ARG A 10 -9.69 -1.05 6.92
C ARG A 10 -9.56 0.03 7.99
N LYS A 11 -8.58 -0.10 8.87
CA LYS A 11 -8.30 0.85 9.97
C LYS A 11 -7.00 1.60 9.70
N ASP A 12 -6.80 2.71 10.40
CA ASP A 12 -5.47 3.31 10.44
C ASP A 12 -4.50 2.32 11.09
N VAL A 13 -3.30 2.19 10.52
CA VAL A 13 -2.22 1.35 11.06
C VAL A 13 -1.84 1.76 12.50
N PHE A 14 -2.02 3.02 12.88
CA PHE A 14 -1.75 3.50 14.24
C PHE A 14 -2.85 3.14 15.25
N ASP A 15 -4.04 2.75 14.79
CA ASP A 15 -5.19 2.40 15.63
C ASP A 15 -5.35 0.88 15.82
N LEU A 16 -4.40 0.08 15.32
CA LEU A 16 -4.46 -1.38 15.41
C LEU A 16 -4.23 -1.86 16.84
N THR A 17 -5.06 -2.81 17.28
CA THR A 17 -4.79 -3.49 18.55
C THR A 17 -3.62 -4.45 18.40
N PRO A 18 -2.94 -4.85 19.50
CA PRO A 18 -1.86 -5.81 19.40
C PRO A 18 -2.28 -7.18 18.85
N GLU A 19 -3.52 -7.60 19.09
CA GLU A 19 -4.10 -8.82 18.52
C GLU A 19 -4.27 -8.70 17.00
N GLU A 20 -4.66 -7.52 16.51
CA GLU A 20 -4.78 -7.24 15.07
C GLU A 20 -3.40 -7.22 14.40
N VAL A 21 -2.40 -6.60 15.04
CA VAL A 21 -0.99 -6.64 14.58
C VAL A 21 -0.49 -8.08 14.53
N LEU A 22 -0.76 -8.89 15.55
CA LEU A 22 -0.39 -10.31 15.58
C LEU A 22 -1.09 -11.10 14.46
N SER A 23 -2.37 -10.82 14.21
CA SER A 23 -3.14 -11.45 13.13
C SER A 23 -2.57 -11.10 11.75
N LEU A 24 -2.22 -9.84 11.50
CA LEU A 24 -1.54 -9.38 10.28
C LEU A 24 -0.17 -10.04 10.10
N GLN A 25 0.60 -10.20 11.18
CA GLN A 25 1.90 -10.88 11.15
C GLN A 25 1.74 -12.37 10.77
N LYS A 26 0.76 -13.06 11.34
CA LYS A 26 0.52 -14.49 11.08
C LYS A 26 0.02 -14.72 9.66
N THR A 27 -1.03 -14.00 9.27
CA THR A 27 -1.68 -14.16 7.97
C THR A 27 -0.77 -13.80 6.80
N LEU A 28 -0.01 -12.69 6.88
CA LEU A 28 0.94 -12.36 5.81
C LEU A 28 2.08 -13.39 5.70
N ARG A 29 2.53 -14.00 6.81
CA ARG A 29 3.50 -15.11 6.74
C ARG A 29 2.95 -16.33 6.03
N GLU A 30 1.66 -16.63 6.20
CA GLU A 30 1.01 -17.73 5.50
C GLU A 30 0.83 -17.44 4.01
N VAL A 31 0.39 -16.23 3.65
CA VAL A 31 0.30 -15.78 2.25
C VAL A 31 1.69 -15.76 1.59
N ASN A 32 2.75 -15.40 2.32
CA ASN A 32 4.12 -15.42 1.80
C ASN A 32 4.68 -16.84 1.61
N ARG A 33 4.12 -17.86 2.28
CA ARG A 33 4.51 -19.27 2.07
C ARG A 33 3.69 -19.95 0.97
N ASP A 34 2.59 -19.33 0.57
CA ASP A 34 1.72 -19.83 -0.48
C ASP A 34 2.42 -19.66 -1.84
N THR A 35 2.48 -20.74 -2.61
CA THR A 35 3.11 -20.79 -3.94
C THR A 35 2.08 -20.78 -5.07
N SER A 36 0.79 -20.76 -4.73
CA SER A 36 -0.28 -20.59 -5.71
C SER A 36 -0.32 -19.15 -6.24
N PRO A 37 -1.17 -18.86 -7.25
CA PRO A 37 -1.41 -17.48 -7.71
C PRO A 37 -1.93 -16.51 -6.64
N LYS A 38 -2.35 -17.02 -5.47
CA LYS A 38 -2.78 -16.20 -4.32
C LYS A 38 -1.64 -15.88 -3.34
N GLY A 39 -0.44 -16.42 -3.58
CA GLY A 39 0.73 -16.16 -2.77
C GLY A 39 1.30 -14.76 -2.95
N TYR A 40 1.96 -14.25 -1.91
CA TYR A 40 2.48 -12.87 -1.90
C TYR A 40 3.40 -12.59 -3.09
N ALA A 41 4.28 -13.54 -3.43
CA ALA A 41 5.20 -13.38 -4.55
C ALA A 41 4.49 -13.27 -5.91
N ALA A 42 3.41 -14.05 -6.12
CA ALA A 42 2.62 -14.00 -7.35
C ALA A 42 1.81 -12.71 -7.46
N ILE A 43 1.22 -12.27 -6.34
CA ILE A 43 0.51 -10.99 -6.26
C ILE A 43 1.48 -9.84 -6.54
N ALA A 44 2.57 -9.73 -5.77
CA ALA A 44 3.58 -8.66 -5.91
C ALA A 44 4.17 -8.58 -7.32
N ALA A 45 4.40 -9.74 -7.95
CA ALA A 45 4.93 -9.84 -9.30
C ALA A 45 4.00 -9.25 -10.36
N TYR A 46 2.68 -9.27 -10.13
CA TYR A 46 1.71 -8.80 -11.11
C TYR A 46 1.82 -7.29 -11.34
N HIS A 47 2.27 -6.51 -10.36
CA HIS A 47 2.37 -5.06 -10.52
C HIS A 47 3.40 -4.64 -11.58
N GLY A 48 4.66 -5.05 -11.42
CA GLY A 48 5.77 -4.48 -12.18
C GLY A 48 6.69 -5.54 -12.79
N TYR A 49 7.47 -6.19 -11.93
CA TYR A 49 8.47 -7.19 -12.31
C TYR A 49 8.08 -8.60 -11.83
N PRO A 50 8.27 -9.64 -12.65
CA PRO A 50 8.57 -9.59 -14.07
C PRO A 50 7.39 -9.00 -14.87
N ALA A 51 7.69 -8.50 -16.06
CA ALA A 51 6.66 -8.04 -17.00
C ALA A 51 5.76 -9.23 -17.41
N GLN A 52 4.46 -9.13 -17.10
CA GLN A 52 3.46 -10.18 -17.35
C GLN A 52 2.37 -9.74 -18.34
N CYS A 53 2.32 -8.46 -18.67
CA CYS A 53 1.34 -7.89 -19.59
C CYS A 53 1.99 -7.48 -20.91
N LYS A 54 1.16 -7.22 -21.93
CA LYS A 54 1.63 -6.89 -23.27
C LYS A 54 1.03 -5.60 -23.79
N HIS A 55 1.86 -4.82 -24.47
CA HIS A 55 1.42 -3.72 -25.32
C HIS A 55 1.96 -3.97 -26.74
N GLY A 56 1.09 -4.49 -27.61
CA GLY A 56 1.52 -5.07 -28.88
C GLY A 56 2.42 -6.29 -28.64
N ASP A 57 3.62 -6.28 -29.21
CA ASP A 57 4.59 -7.37 -29.09
C ASP A 57 5.57 -7.21 -27.92
N LYS A 58 5.48 -6.13 -27.14
CA LYS A 58 6.38 -5.85 -26.01
C LYS A 58 5.77 -6.30 -24.70
N ASP A 59 6.54 -7.03 -23.91
CA ASP A 59 6.21 -7.31 -22.51
C ASP A 59 6.41 -6.03 -21.67
N ILE A 60 5.39 -5.69 -20.89
CA ILE A 60 5.33 -4.50 -20.03
C ILE A 60 4.85 -4.88 -18.62
N ALA A 61 5.09 -3.98 -17.66
CA ALA A 61 4.43 -4.02 -16.34
C ALA A 61 2.90 -4.01 -16.51
N CYS A 62 2.16 -4.71 -15.65
CA CYS A 62 0.70 -4.73 -15.73
C CYS A 62 0.03 -3.57 -14.99
N CYS A 63 0.75 -2.90 -14.09
CA CYS A 63 0.22 -1.74 -13.39
C CYS A 63 -0.12 -0.61 -14.35
N VAL A 64 -1.28 0.00 -14.14
CA VAL A 64 -1.73 1.19 -14.89
C VAL A 64 -1.31 2.44 -14.12
N HIS A 65 -0.63 3.38 -14.79
CA HIS A 65 -0.12 4.64 -14.26
C HIS A 65 -0.21 5.73 -15.32
N GLY A 66 -0.45 6.98 -14.93
CA GLY A 66 -0.63 8.10 -15.85
C GLY A 66 -1.91 8.03 -16.69
N GLU A 67 -2.89 7.24 -16.26
CA GLU A 67 -4.16 7.00 -16.96
C GLU A 67 -5.33 7.05 -15.95
N PRO A 68 -6.54 7.48 -16.38
CA PRO A 68 -7.70 7.59 -15.50
C PRO A 68 -8.07 6.30 -14.76
N GLU A 69 -7.65 5.14 -15.24
CA GLU A 69 -7.89 3.83 -14.64
C GLU A 69 -6.94 3.49 -13.47
N PHE A 70 -5.93 4.34 -13.19
CA PHE A 70 -4.97 4.15 -12.10
C PHE A 70 -5.64 3.85 -10.75
N PRO A 71 -6.64 4.62 -10.27
CA PRO A 71 -7.27 4.37 -8.97
C PRO A 71 -8.01 3.02 -8.92
N GLN A 72 -8.69 2.62 -10.00
CA GLN A 72 -9.46 1.39 -10.08
C GLN A 72 -8.55 0.17 -10.10
N TRP A 73 -7.46 0.22 -10.88
CA TRP A 73 -6.48 -0.87 -10.95
C TRP A 73 -5.87 -1.13 -9.56
N HIS A 74 -5.41 -0.07 -8.89
CA HIS A 74 -4.80 -0.19 -7.56
C HIS A 74 -5.80 -0.60 -6.47
N ARG A 75 -7.06 -0.15 -6.54
CA ARG A 75 -8.15 -0.61 -5.65
C ARG A 75 -8.34 -2.12 -5.75
N LEU A 76 -8.44 -2.66 -6.97
CA LEU A 76 -8.58 -4.10 -7.20
C LEU A 76 -7.35 -4.85 -6.72
N TYR A 77 -6.17 -4.27 -6.90
CA TYR A 77 -4.91 -4.86 -6.48
C TYR A 77 -4.78 -4.98 -4.95
N VAL A 78 -5.21 -3.96 -4.20
CA VAL A 78 -5.30 -4.05 -2.73
C VAL A 78 -6.32 -5.11 -2.32
N VAL A 79 -7.49 -5.18 -2.98
CA VAL A 79 -8.50 -6.20 -2.72
C VAL A 79 -7.96 -7.61 -2.97
N GLN A 80 -7.10 -7.82 -3.96
CA GLN A 80 -6.49 -9.13 -4.25
C GLN A 80 -5.66 -9.63 -3.07
N LEU A 81 -4.79 -8.80 -2.48
CA LEU A 81 -4.04 -9.19 -1.28
C LEU A 81 -4.97 -9.33 -0.06
N GLU A 82 -5.96 -8.45 0.08
CA GLU A 82 -6.93 -8.47 1.17
C GLU A 82 -7.72 -9.78 1.20
N GLN A 83 -8.14 -10.29 0.03
CA GLN A 83 -8.78 -11.59 -0.12
C GLN A 83 -7.84 -12.74 0.24
N ALA A 84 -6.58 -12.71 -0.20
CA ALA A 84 -5.59 -13.72 0.16
C ALA A 84 -5.36 -13.78 1.68
N LEU A 85 -5.28 -12.62 2.35
CA LEU A 85 -5.16 -12.54 3.81
C LEU A 85 -6.43 -13.02 4.51
N LYS A 86 -7.61 -12.66 4.00
CA LYS A 86 -8.91 -13.13 4.52
C LYS A 86 -9.02 -14.65 4.48
N GLU A 87 -8.57 -15.28 3.40
CA GLU A 87 -8.54 -16.74 3.26
C GLU A 87 -7.62 -17.43 4.28
N LYS A 88 -6.61 -16.73 4.79
CA LYS A 88 -5.74 -17.20 5.89
C LYS A 88 -6.27 -16.79 7.28
N GLY A 89 -7.48 -16.22 7.37
CA GLY A 89 -8.15 -15.93 8.63
C GLY A 89 -8.02 -14.49 9.12
N LEU A 90 -7.56 -13.54 8.31
CA LEU A 90 -7.58 -12.12 8.68
C LEU A 90 -9.05 -11.64 8.77
N SER A 91 -9.40 -11.03 9.91
CA SER A 91 -10.76 -10.55 10.22
C SER A 91 -10.98 -9.06 9.93
N ILE A 92 -9.92 -8.32 9.63
CA ILE A 92 -9.94 -6.90 9.25
C ILE A 92 -9.51 -6.74 7.78
N GLY A 93 -9.76 -5.56 7.21
CA GLY A 93 -9.18 -5.19 5.91
C GLY A 93 -7.71 -4.81 6.05
N ILE A 94 -7.01 -4.66 4.93
CA ILE A 94 -5.62 -4.17 4.93
C ILE A 94 -5.59 -2.76 5.52
N PRO A 95 -4.85 -2.50 6.62
CA PRO A 95 -4.81 -1.18 7.24
C PRO A 95 -4.30 -0.12 6.27
N TYR A 96 -4.77 1.12 6.42
CA TYR A 96 -4.21 2.26 5.70
C TYR A 96 -3.17 2.97 6.55
N TRP A 97 -2.12 3.48 5.91
CA TRP A 97 -1.14 4.36 6.56
C TRP A 97 -1.49 5.82 6.23
N GLU A 98 -2.04 6.55 7.20
CA GLU A 98 -2.40 7.96 7.05
C GLU A 98 -1.16 8.86 7.03
N TRP A 99 -0.66 9.15 5.83
CA TRP A 99 0.53 9.96 5.61
C TRP A 99 0.23 11.45 5.36
N THR A 100 -1.05 11.87 5.32
CA THR A 100 -1.39 13.31 5.17
C THR A 100 -1.19 14.09 6.47
N ARG A 101 -1.11 13.40 7.62
CA ARG A 101 -0.84 14.02 8.92
C ARG A 101 0.66 14.12 9.19
N PRO A 102 1.12 15.07 10.02
CA PRO A 102 2.51 15.12 10.45
C PRO A 102 2.96 13.78 11.05
N LEU A 103 4.08 13.26 10.55
CA LEU A 103 4.67 12.00 11.00
C LEU A 103 6.00 12.27 11.69
N THR A 104 6.33 11.45 12.69
CA THR A 104 7.66 11.46 13.34
C THR A 104 8.48 10.22 12.98
N GLN A 105 7.81 9.14 12.57
CA GLN A 105 8.42 7.87 12.19
C GLN A 105 7.49 7.07 11.27
N LEU A 106 8.03 6.03 10.61
CA LEU A 106 7.20 5.02 9.95
C LEU A 106 6.39 4.23 11.00
N PRO A 107 5.22 3.66 10.63
CA PRO A 107 4.46 2.80 11.52
C PRO A 107 5.31 1.63 12.06
N ASP A 108 5.16 1.30 13.34
CA ASP A 108 5.93 0.24 14.00
C ASP A 108 5.78 -1.12 13.31
N LEU A 109 4.60 -1.38 12.72
CA LEU A 109 4.32 -2.57 11.93
C LEU A 109 5.36 -2.81 10.83
N VAL A 110 5.92 -1.75 10.23
CA VAL A 110 6.84 -1.83 9.09
C VAL A 110 8.25 -1.32 9.40
N SER A 111 8.47 -0.66 10.54
CA SER A 111 9.76 -0.04 10.88
C SER A 111 10.72 -0.99 11.61
N GLN A 112 10.19 -1.94 12.38
CA GLN A 112 11.01 -2.85 13.19
C GLN A 112 11.44 -4.09 12.41
N ARG A 113 12.73 -4.44 12.46
CA ARG A 113 13.27 -5.65 11.78
C ARG A 113 12.77 -6.95 12.39
N VAL A 114 12.48 -6.94 13.68
CA VAL A 114 12.12 -8.10 14.48
C VAL A 114 10.76 -7.85 15.09
N PHE A 115 9.92 -8.87 15.05
CA PHE A 115 8.65 -8.91 15.76
C PHE A 115 8.76 -9.90 16.93
N ILE A 116 8.33 -9.47 18.12
CA ILE A 116 8.32 -10.28 19.34
C ILE A 116 6.85 -10.53 19.71
N GLU A 117 6.49 -11.79 19.87
CA GLU A 117 5.14 -12.18 20.30
C GLU A 117 4.96 -11.80 21.78
N GLN A 118 3.77 -11.32 22.16
CA GLN A 118 3.51 -10.65 23.45
C GLN A 118 3.67 -11.55 24.70
N ASP A 119 3.94 -12.84 24.53
CA ASP A 119 4.08 -13.84 25.59
C ASP A 119 5.54 -14.25 25.88
N GLY A 120 6.52 -13.45 25.43
CA GLY A 120 7.93 -13.83 25.51
C GLY A 120 8.32 -14.88 24.46
N GLY A 121 7.49 -15.05 23.44
CA GLY A 121 7.77 -15.89 22.28
C GLY A 121 9.06 -15.50 21.54
N LYS A 122 9.59 -16.46 20.78
CA LYS A 122 10.85 -16.31 20.05
C LYS A 122 10.76 -15.13 19.06
N ALA A 123 11.72 -14.21 19.15
CA ALA A 123 11.94 -13.16 18.17
C ALA A 123 12.03 -13.73 16.74
N ARG A 124 11.25 -13.17 15.82
CA ARG A 124 11.23 -13.55 14.39
C ARG A 124 11.41 -12.31 13.51
N ASN A 125 11.96 -12.50 12.33
CA ASN A 125 12.01 -11.43 11.32
C ASN A 125 10.60 -10.91 11.05
N ASN A 126 10.39 -9.60 11.13
CA ASN A 126 9.12 -8.97 10.83
C ASN A 126 8.79 -9.14 9.32
N ILE A 127 7.66 -9.76 9.00
CA ILE A 127 7.26 -10.03 7.61
C ILE A 127 6.83 -8.75 6.87
N TRP A 128 6.48 -7.69 7.60
CA TRP A 128 6.08 -6.40 7.06
C TRP A 128 7.26 -5.42 6.87
N TYR A 129 8.47 -5.80 7.30
CA TYR A 129 9.66 -4.93 7.22
C TYR A 129 10.23 -4.81 5.81
N GLN A 130 10.28 -5.91 5.05
CA GLN A 130 10.83 -5.94 3.69
C GLN A 130 10.28 -7.16 2.93
N GLY A 131 10.26 -7.08 1.61
CA GLY A 131 9.88 -8.17 0.71
C GLY A 131 11.07 -8.93 0.13
N GLN A 132 10.77 -10.08 -0.49
CA GLN A 132 11.74 -10.86 -1.27
C GLN A 132 11.35 -10.84 -2.75
N ILE A 133 12.35 -10.70 -3.61
CA ILE A 133 12.21 -10.65 -5.06
C ILE A 133 13.06 -11.77 -5.64
N GLN A 134 12.46 -12.64 -6.44
CA GLN A 134 13.19 -13.66 -7.17
C GLN A 134 13.66 -13.06 -8.50
N THR A 135 14.98 -12.85 -8.65
CA THR A 135 15.58 -12.39 -9.91
C THR A 135 16.47 -13.48 -10.51
N PRO A 136 16.86 -13.37 -11.79
CA PRO A 136 17.84 -14.26 -12.42
C PRO A 136 19.18 -14.30 -11.68
N GLU A 137 19.58 -13.20 -11.03
CA GLU A 137 20.79 -13.06 -10.23
C GLU A 137 20.64 -13.58 -8.78
N GLY A 138 19.49 -14.18 -8.46
CA GLY A 138 19.16 -14.75 -7.16
C GLY A 138 18.11 -13.95 -6.38
N VAL A 139 17.95 -14.29 -5.11
CA VAL A 139 16.98 -13.62 -4.24
C VAL A 139 17.51 -12.25 -3.82
N LYS A 140 16.75 -11.20 -4.12
CA LYS A 140 16.96 -9.84 -3.61
C LYS A 140 15.91 -9.52 -2.56
N THR A 141 16.16 -8.49 -1.75
CA THR A 141 15.20 -8.00 -0.76
C THR A 141 14.93 -6.53 -0.99
N THR A 142 13.70 -6.08 -0.72
CA THR A 142 13.41 -4.65 -0.76
C THR A 142 14.14 -3.93 0.37
N ALA A 143 14.48 -2.67 0.15
CA ALA A 143 15.05 -1.80 1.17
C ALA A 143 14.44 -0.40 1.03
N ARG A 144 14.40 0.33 2.15
CA ARG A 144 13.82 1.68 2.22
C ARG A 144 14.89 2.65 2.71
N ALA A 145 15.15 3.70 1.94
CA ALA A 145 15.99 4.82 2.34
C ALA A 145 15.09 6.04 2.54
N VAL A 146 14.41 6.07 3.70
CA VAL A 146 13.38 7.06 3.99
C VAL A 146 13.99 8.47 4.02
N ASP A 147 13.47 9.33 3.16
CA ASP A 147 13.86 10.72 3.05
C ASP A 147 13.30 11.52 4.25
N PRO A 148 14.12 12.32 4.95
CA PRO A 148 13.67 13.10 6.11
C PRO A 148 12.50 14.05 5.83
N ARG A 149 12.28 14.46 4.56
CA ARG A 149 11.13 15.28 4.17
C ARG A 149 9.78 14.61 4.43
N LEU A 150 9.73 13.28 4.56
CA LEU A 150 8.53 12.56 4.96
C LEU A 150 8.03 12.97 6.36
N PHE A 151 8.95 13.38 7.25
CA PHE A 151 8.66 13.72 8.63
C PHE A 151 8.54 15.23 8.84
N GLN A 152 7.98 15.94 7.86
CA GLN A 152 7.75 17.38 7.91
C GLN A 152 7.01 17.76 9.20
N GLN A 153 7.66 18.62 10.00
CA GLN A 153 7.04 19.23 11.17
C GLN A 153 6.48 20.58 10.74
N VAL A 154 5.23 20.85 11.13
CA VAL A 154 4.50 22.07 10.80
C VAL A 154 4.01 22.74 12.07
N GLU A 155 3.86 24.06 12.05
CA GLU A 155 3.32 24.80 13.19
C GLU A 155 1.82 24.48 13.39
N ALA A 156 1.31 24.76 14.59
CA ALA A 156 -0.10 24.56 14.88
C ALA A 156 -0.98 25.38 13.92
N GLY A 157 -1.90 24.71 13.22
CA GLY A 157 -2.79 25.34 12.23
C GLY A 157 -2.24 25.37 10.80
N GLN A 158 -1.01 24.90 10.57
CA GLN A 158 -0.47 24.67 9.23
C GLN A 158 -0.69 23.21 8.79
N ASN A 159 -0.79 23.02 7.48
CA ASN A 159 -0.90 21.71 6.85
C ASN A 159 0.47 21.25 6.35
N THR A 160 0.63 19.93 6.21
CA THR A 160 1.80 19.35 5.54
C THR A 160 1.69 19.52 4.02
N ASP A 161 2.81 19.46 3.31
CA ASP A 161 2.84 19.53 1.84
C ASP A 161 2.03 18.36 1.23
N LEU A 162 2.05 17.20 1.89
CA LEU A 162 1.29 16.01 1.50
C LEU A 162 -0.22 16.22 1.68
N PHE A 163 -0.63 16.85 2.78
CA PHE A 163 -2.03 17.23 2.99
C PHE A 163 -2.49 18.21 1.92
N GLU A 164 -1.71 19.25 1.63
CA GLU A 164 -2.07 20.26 0.63
C GLU A 164 -2.18 19.68 -0.78
N GLN A 165 -1.30 18.74 -1.15
CA GLN A 165 -1.39 18.01 -2.42
C GLN A 165 -2.71 17.24 -2.54
N VAL A 166 -3.10 16.51 -1.48
CA VAL A 166 -4.36 15.75 -1.46
C VAL A 166 -5.55 16.71 -1.45
N LEU A 167 -5.50 17.80 -0.68
CA LEU A 167 -6.56 18.81 -0.64
C LEU A 167 -6.80 19.40 -2.04
N ASN A 168 -5.73 19.84 -2.71
CA ASN A 168 -5.78 20.35 -4.08
C ASN A 168 -6.39 19.33 -5.05
N ALA A 169 -6.04 18.04 -4.95
CA ALA A 169 -6.66 17.00 -5.77
C ALA A 169 -8.19 16.94 -5.53
N LEU A 170 -8.61 16.90 -4.26
CA LEU A 170 -10.02 16.79 -3.88
C LEU A 170 -10.89 18.01 -4.30
N GLU A 171 -10.28 19.16 -4.58
CA GLU A 171 -11.00 20.35 -5.06
C GLU A 171 -11.57 20.18 -6.47
N TYR A 172 -10.96 19.37 -7.33
CA TYR A 172 -11.41 19.19 -8.71
C TYR A 172 -12.74 18.41 -8.79
N PRO A 173 -13.78 18.92 -9.47
CA PRO A 173 -14.98 18.14 -9.75
C PRO A 173 -14.78 17.16 -10.92
N ASN A 174 -13.94 17.52 -11.89
CA ASN A 174 -13.64 16.69 -13.04
C ASN A 174 -12.71 15.53 -12.63
N TYR A 175 -13.11 14.31 -12.97
CA TYR A 175 -12.39 13.10 -12.58
C TYR A 175 -10.95 13.06 -13.10
N CYS A 176 -10.71 13.37 -14.38
CA CYS A 176 -9.37 13.32 -14.95
C CYS A 176 -8.44 14.38 -14.34
N GLN A 177 -8.98 15.56 -13.98
CA GLN A 177 -8.18 16.58 -13.28
C GLN A 177 -7.84 16.17 -11.84
N PHE A 178 -8.79 15.56 -11.14
CA PHE A 178 -8.55 14.95 -9.83
C PHE A 178 -7.46 13.88 -9.91
N GLU A 179 -7.60 12.95 -10.86
CA GLU A 179 -6.73 11.77 -10.99
C GLU A 179 -5.26 12.16 -11.16
N VAL A 180 -4.96 13.13 -12.03
CA VAL A 180 -3.59 13.62 -12.23
C VAL A 180 -2.97 14.14 -10.92
N GLN A 181 -3.70 14.95 -10.16
CA GLN A 181 -3.17 15.51 -8.90
C GLN A 181 -3.08 14.43 -7.80
N TYR A 182 -4.04 13.51 -7.79
CA TYR A 182 -4.11 12.39 -6.88
C TYR A 182 -2.94 11.41 -7.08
N GLU A 183 -2.62 11.04 -8.32
CA GLU A 183 -1.48 10.17 -8.64
C GLU A 183 -0.15 10.86 -8.31
N VAL A 184 -0.03 12.18 -8.55
CA VAL A 184 1.17 12.95 -8.16
C VAL A 184 1.38 12.94 -6.64
N ALA A 185 0.32 13.15 -5.85
CA ALA A 185 0.39 13.08 -4.39
C ALA A 185 0.83 11.69 -3.91
N HIS A 186 0.28 10.64 -4.53
CA HIS A 186 0.69 9.25 -4.31
C HIS A 186 2.18 9.02 -4.62
N ASN A 187 2.67 9.48 -5.77
CA ASN A 187 4.04 9.26 -6.24
C ASN A 187 5.09 9.83 -5.27
N THR A 188 4.74 10.89 -4.55
CA THR A 188 5.61 11.49 -3.53
C THR A 188 5.97 10.47 -2.43
N ILE A 189 5.04 9.61 -1.99
CA ILE A 189 5.32 8.61 -0.95
C ILE A 189 6.25 7.51 -1.47
N HIS A 190 6.03 7.03 -2.69
CA HIS A 190 6.91 6.07 -3.35
C HIS A 190 8.36 6.56 -3.34
N PHE A 191 8.57 7.81 -3.75
CA PHE A 191 9.89 8.44 -3.74
C PHE A 191 10.47 8.62 -2.33
N LEU A 192 9.71 9.21 -1.40
CA LEU A 192 10.18 9.52 -0.06
C LEU A 192 10.49 8.28 0.78
N VAL A 193 9.78 7.16 0.56
CA VAL A 193 10.03 5.91 1.28
C VAL A 193 11.16 5.09 0.64
N GLY A 194 11.19 5.00 -0.68
CA GLY A 194 12.16 4.15 -1.40
C GLY A 194 13.56 4.75 -1.44
N GLY A 195 13.65 6.06 -1.62
CA GLY A 195 14.91 6.77 -1.77
C GLY A 195 15.70 6.28 -2.98
N ARG A 196 17.02 6.10 -2.81
CA ARG A 196 17.96 5.78 -3.91
C ARG A 196 18.17 4.28 -4.15
N HIS A 197 17.44 3.40 -3.45
CA HIS A 197 17.62 1.96 -3.59
C HIS A 197 16.90 1.43 -4.84
N THR A 198 17.55 0.54 -5.60
CA THR A 198 16.97 -0.09 -6.79
C THR A 198 15.76 -0.96 -6.45
N TYR A 199 15.88 -1.87 -5.49
CA TYR A 199 14.79 -2.72 -5.04
C TYR A 199 14.03 -2.02 -3.90
N SER A 200 13.19 -1.05 -4.23
CA SER A 200 12.52 -0.22 -3.22
C SER A 200 11.17 0.33 -3.69
N MET A 201 10.53 1.09 -2.80
CA MET A 201 9.31 1.83 -3.10
C MET A 201 9.46 2.89 -4.22
N SER A 202 10.69 3.32 -4.56
CA SER A 202 10.91 4.35 -5.59
C SER A 202 11.03 3.79 -7.01
N HIS A 203 11.06 2.46 -7.17
CA HIS A 203 11.11 1.79 -8.47
C HIS A 203 9.78 1.08 -8.77
N LEU A 204 9.12 1.49 -9.86
CA LEU A 204 7.84 0.94 -10.33
C LEU A 204 7.84 -0.59 -10.44
N GLU A 205 8.94 -1.16 -10.93
CA GLU A 205 9.12 -2.60 -11.12
C GLU A 205 9.05 -3.39 -9.81
N TYR A 206 9.59 -2.84 -8.72
CA TYR A 206 9.85 -3.58 -7.49
C TYR A 206 9.02 -3.10 -6.30
N THR A 207 8.38 -1.94 -6.40
CA THR A 207 7.71 -1.29 -5.27
C THR A 207 6.67 -2.17 -4.61
N SER A 208 5.94 -2.98 -5.37
CA SER A 208 4.88 -3.83 -4.83
C SER A 208 5.39 -5.02 -4.01
N TYR A 209 6.68 -5.36 -4.10
CA TYR A 209 7.26 -6.40 -3.25
C TYR A 209 7.43 -5.93 -1.81
N ASP A 210 7.49 -4.61 -1.57
CA ASP A 210 7.61 -4.09 -0.22
C ASP A 210 6.23 -4.05 0.46
N PRO A 211 6.02 -4.70 1.63
CA PRO A 211 4.71 -4.74 2.28
C PRO A 211 4.10 -3.36 2.61
N ILE A 212 4.92 -2.32 2.77
CA ILE A 212 4.41 -0.95 3.00
C ILE A 212 3.60 -0.43 1.81
N PHE A 213 3.84 -0.95 0.60
CA PHE A 213 3.07 -0.63 -0.60
C PHE A 213 1.58 -0.80 -0.33
N PHE A 214 1.17 -1.91 0.27
CA PHE A 214 -0.25 -2.19 0.48
C PHE A 214 -0.88 -1.32 1.57
N LEU A 215 -0.10 -0.86 2.56
CA LEU A 215 -0.58 0.11 3.55
C LEU A 215 -0.73 1.50 2.94
N HIS A 216 0.23 1.90 2.09
CA HIS A 216 0.18 3.14 1.33
C HIS A 216 -1.02 3.15 0.37
N HIS A 217 -1.16 2.11 -0.46
CA HIS A 217 -2.25 1.97 -1.43
C HIS A 217 -3.62 1.80 -0.79
N SER A 218 -3.70 1.26 0.42
CA SER A 218 -4.92 1.29 1.22
C SER A 218 -5.33 2.71 1.62
N ASN A 219 -4.37 3.61 1.92
CA ASN A 219 -4.66 5.02 2.17
C ASN A 219 -5.05 5.78 0.88
N VAL A 220 -4.39 5.46 -0.22
CA VAL A 220 -4.68 5.99 -1.55
C VAL A 220 -6.13 5.65 -1.94
N ASP A 221 -6.52 4.37 -1.84
CA ASP A 221 -7.89 3.92 -2.07
C ASP A 221 -8.92 4.61 -1.12
N LYS A 222 -8.55 4.83 0.14
CA LYS A 222 -9.38 5.61 1.09
C LYS A 222 -9.59 7.05 0.59
N ILE A 223 -8.54 7.73 0.11
CA ILE A 223 -8.64 9.08 -0.46
C ILE A 223 -9.55 9.08 -1.71
N TYR A 224 -9.46 8.05 -2.56
CA TYR A 224 -10.38 7.92 -3.70
C TYR A 224 -11.84 7.71 -3.25
N ALA A 225 -12.10 6.93 -2.21
CA ALA A 225 -13.45 6.79 -1.63
C ALA A 225 -13.97 8.11 -1.00
N ILE A 226 -13.08 8.93 -0.42
CA ILE A 226 -13.40 10.28 0.06
C ILE A 226 -13.80 11.17 -1.11
N TYR A 227 -13.04 11.14 -2.21
CA TYR A 227 -13.38 11.87 -3.44
C TYR A 227 -14.78 11.52 -3.93
N GLU A 228 -15.11 10.23 -4.06
CA GLU A 228 -16.47 9.79 -4.45
C GLU A 228 -17.55 10.36 -3.52
N THR A 229 -17.29 10.43 -2.22
CA THR A 229 -18.21 10.98 -1.22
C THR A 229 -18.38 12.50 -1.36
N ILE A 230 -17.30 13.21 -1.68
CA ILE A 230 -17.33 14.64 -2.00
C ILE A 230 -18.13 14.88 -3.27
N GLN A 231 -17.95 14.05 -4.32
CA GLN A 231 -18.73 14.17 -5.57
C GLN A 231 -20.23 13.99 -5.34
N ARG A 232 -20.64 13.02 -4.51
CA ARG A 232 -22.05 12.86 -4.10
C ARG A 232 -22.58 14.12 -3.42
N SER A 233 -21.79 14.70 -2.51
CA SER A 233 -22.14 15.95 -1.82
C SER A 233 -22.24 17.16 -2.77
N ARG A 234 -21.48 17.15 -3.87
CA ARG A 234 -21.55 18.14 -4.96
C ARG A 234 -22.73 17.91 -5.93
N GLY A 235 -23.47 16.81 -5.78
CA GLY A 235 -24.59 16.45 -6.66
C GLY A 235 -24.22 15.66 -7.92
N TYR A 236 -22.99 15.15 -8.01
CA TYR A 236 -22.55 14.29 -9.10
C TYR A 236 -22.77 12.82 -8.77
N THR A 237 -22.90 11.99 -9.82
CA THR A 237 -22.80 10.53 -9.69
C THR A 237 -21.32 10.15 -9.78
N PRO A 238 -20.72 9.64 -8.70
CA PRO A 238 -19.32 9.22 -8.69
C PRO A 238 -19.07 7.96 -9.51
#